data_AF-A0A3D3QC10-F1
#
_entry.id   AF-A0A3D3QC10-F1
#
_cell.length_a   1.000
_cell.length_b   1.000
_cell.length_c   1.000
_cell.angle_alpha   90.00
_cell.angle_beta   90.00
_cell.angle_gamma   90.00
#
_symmetry.space_group_name_H-M   'P 1'
#
loop_
_entity.id
_entity.type
_entity.pdbx_description
1 polymer ?
#
loop_
_entity_poly.entity_id
_entity_poly.type
_entity_poly.pdbx_seq_one_letter_code
_entity_poly.pdbx_strand_id
1 'polypeptide(L)'
;MHEAGLRHRERPPRLQSRLLHTRGGPKGRREELHVADKEAVRLLAAVPLFSECSKKELKAIIAASKEVARKEGAVLAKEGDKGIGFFLILDGTAKVSINGRARNRMGPGDFFGEISLIDEGPRSATVTAESDMRLLGLTAWVFRQLVEKNPAIARKMLRTMADRLRAGSSRPQPSH
;
A
#
# COMPACT_ATOMS: atom_id res chain seq x y z
N MET A 1 -44.01 -19.33 55.52
CA MET A 1 -43.18 -19.54 54.31
C MET A 1 -44.13 -19.35 53.12
N HIS A 2 -44.10 -18.37 52.24
CA HIS A 2 -43.17 -17.32 51.84
C HIS A 2 -44.06 -16.15 51.32
N GLU A 3 -43.79 -14.92 51.76
CA GLU A 3 -44.31 -13.68 51.16
C GLU A 3 -43.42 -13.26 49.98
N ALA A 4 -44.01 -12.73 48.91
CA ALA A 4 -43.31 -11.88 47.96
C ALA A 4 -44.24 -10.75 47.52
N GLY A 5 -44.08 -9.60 48.18
CA GLY A 5 -44.75 -8.34 47.89
C GLY A 5 -44.12 -7.61 46.70
N LEU A 6 -45.00 -6.97 45.92
CA LEU A 6 -44.71 -5.85 45.03
C LEU A 6 -43.81 -4.81 45.70
N ARG A 7 -42.82 -4.24 44.99
CA ARG A 7 -42.47 -2.80 45.09
C ARG A 7 -41.51 -2.32 44.00
N HIS A 8 -41.90 -1.17 43.46
CA HIS A 8 -41.15 -0.02 42.96
C HIS A 8 -39.98 -0.15 41.96
N ARG A 9 -40.23 0.45 40.79
CA ARG A 9 -39.23 0.96 39.85
C ARG A 9 -38.33 2.00 40.53
N GLU A 10 -37.03 1.74 40.58
CA GLU A 10 -36.01 2.76 40.83
C GLU A 10 -35.37 3.20 39.51
N ARG A 11 -35.32 4.52 39.30
CA ARG A 11 -34.56 5.15 38.19
C ARG A 11 -33.12 5.37 38.66
N PRO A 12 -32.10 5.05 37.87
CA PRO A 12 -30.72 5.40 38.22
C PRO A 12 -30.47 6.92 38.07
N PRO A 13 -29.51 7.46 38.85
CA PRO A 13 -29.31 8.90 39.02
C PRO A 13 -28.63 9.57 37.83
N ARG A 14 -28.99 10.85 37.60
CA ARG A 14 -28.31 11.76 36.67
C ARG A 14 -26.90 12.07 37.18
N LEU A 15 -25.86 11.65 36.45
CA LEU A 15 -24.51 12.18 36.63
C LEU A 15 -24.37 13.49 35.84
N GLN A 16 -24.22 14.61 36.56
CA GLN A 16 -23.65 15.83 36.02
C GLN A 16 -22.14 15.89 36.33
N SER A 17 -21.41 16.32 35.30
CA SER A 17 -20.12 17.02 35.30
C SER A 17 -18.87 16.39 35.95
N ARG A 18 -17.92 15.99 35.09
CA ARG A 18 -16.56 16.54 35.19
C ARG A 18 -15.84 16.52 33.84
N LEU A 19 -15.41 17.71 33.42
CA LEU A 19 -14.47 17.97 32.35
C LEU A 19 -13.18 17.17 32.54
N LEU A 20 -12.75 16.45 31.51
CA LEU A 20 -11.35 16.38 31.13
C LEU A 20 -11.25 16.99 29.74
N HIS A 21 -10.84 18.26 29.72
CA HIS A 21 -10.36 18.92 28.52
C HIS A 21 -9.05 18.26 28.09
N THR A 22 -9.08 17.43 27.05
CA THR A 22 -7.90 17.26 26.20
C THR A 22 -8.07 18.19 25.00
N ARG A 23 -7.57 19.42 25.15
CA ARG A 23 -7.32 20.34 24.04
C ARG A 23 -6.22 19.73 23.14
N GLY A 24 -6.62 18.88 22.20
CA GLY A 24 -5.82 18.53 21.02
C GLY A 24 -6.26 19.38 19.84
N GLY A 25 -5.63 20.55 19.63
CA GLY A 25 -5.94 21.41 18.49
C GLY A 25 -5.63 20.76 17.14
N PRO A 26 -6.19 21.26 16.02
CA PRO A 26 -6.06 20.69 14.67
C PRO A 26 -4.65 20.79 14.04
N LYS A 27 -3.63 21.18 14.81
CA LYS A 27 -2.26 21.40 14.32
C LYS A 27 -1.50 20.09 14.08
N GLY A 28 -1.65 19.09 14.97
CA GLY A 28 -0.92 17.81 14.88
C GLY A 28 -1.29 16.95 13.67
N ARG A 29 -2.58 16.84 13.33
CA ARG A 29 -3.03 16.05 12.18
C ARG A 29 -2.48 16.57 10.84
N ARG A 30 -2.39 17.89 10.65
CA ARG A 30 -1.92 18.48 9.38
C ARG A 30 -0.43 18.28 9.15
N GLU A 31 0.38 18.27 10.21
CA GLU A 31 1.83 18.03 10.14
C GLU A 31 2.17 16.54 9.98
N GLU A 32 1.50 15.64 10.72
CA GLU A 32 1.67 14.17 10.57
C GLU A 32 1.26 13.68 9.17
N LEU A 33 0.13 14.18 8.64
CA LEU A 33 -0.28 13.92 7.25
C LEU A 33 0.77 14.41 6.24
N HIS A 34 1.42 15.55 6.49
CA HIS A 34 2.43 16.12 5.58
C HIS A 34 3.76 15.35 5.57
N VAL A 35 4.13 14.72 6.69
CA VAL A 35 5.37 13.91 6.78
C VAL A 35 5.16 12.54 6.14
N ALA A 36 4.03 11.88 6.42
CA ALA A 36 3.66 10.62 5.77
C ALA A 36 3.59 10.76 4.25
N ASP A 37 3.03 11.87 3.74
CA ASP A 37 3.01 12.18 2.31
C ASP A 37 4.42 12.38 1.73
N LYS A 38 5.33 13.04 2.47
CA LYS A 38 6.72 13.25 2.02
C LYS A 38 7.50 11.94 1.96
N GLU A 39 7.32 11.06 2.93
CA GLU A 39 7.92 9.74 2.96
C GLU A 39 7.40 8.87 1.82
N ALA A 40 6.07 8.78 1.67
CA ALA A 40 5.45 8.04 0.58
C ALA A 40 5.89 8.55 -0.80
N VAL A 41 6.03 9.87 -0.99
CA VAL A 41 6.57 10.45 -2.23
C VAL A 41 8.00 9.99 -2.48
N ARG A 42 8.86 9.96 -1.46
CA ARG A 42 10.25 9.52 -1.59
C ARG A 42 10.34 8.03 -1.94
N LEU A 43 9.58 7.20 -1.24
CA LEU A 43 9.55 5.75 -1.47
C LEU A 43 8.98 5.44 -2.86
N LEU A 44 7.88 6.08 -3.26
CA LEU A 44 7.29 5.89 -4.58
C LEU A 44 8.21 6.37 -5.71
N ALA A 45 8.98 7.44 -5.51
CA ALA A 45 9.97 7.91 -6.48
C ALA A 45 11.11 6.89 -6.71
N ALA A 46 11.43 6.07 -5.70
CA ALA A 46 12.43 5.01 -5.83
C ALA A 46 11.91 3.79 -6.58
N VAL A 47 10.57 3.64 -6.71
CA VAL A 47 9.97 2.58 -7.53
C VAL A 47 10.30 2.87 -8.98
N PRO A 48 11.03 1.99 -9.68
CA PRO A 48 11.51 2.31 -11.03
C PRO A 48 10.40 2.58 -12.04
N LEU A 49 9.24 1.96 -11.88
CA LEU A 49 8.08 2.23 -12.73
C LEU A 49 7.67 3.71 -12.68
N PHE A 50 7.91 4.39 -11.56
CA PHE A 50 7.51 5.78 -11.32
C PHE A 50 8.69 6.74 -11.20
N SER A 51 9.93 6.32 -11.47
CA SER A 51 11.14 7.13 -11.22
C SER A 51 11.21 8.42 -12.05
N GLU A 52 10.59 8.42 -13.23
CA GLU A 52 10.51 9.59 -14.12
C GLU A 52 9.34 10.53 -13.78
N CYS A 53 8.48 10.15 -12.83
CA CYS A 53 7.35 10.98 -12.42
C CYS A 53 7.82 12.19 -11.60
N SER A 54 7.28 13.35 -11.93
CA SER A 54 7.45 14.57 -11.15
C SER A 54 6.78 14.44 -9.79
N LYS A 55 7.18 15.28 -8.83
CA LYS A 55 6.54 15.33 -7.50
C LYS A 55 5.02 15.52 -7.57
N LYS A 56 4.51 16.27 -8.57
CA LYS A 56 3.07 16.48 -8.77
C LYS A 56 2.37 15.18 -9.18
N GLU A 57 2.97 14.44 -10.10
CA GLU A 57 2.44 13.15 -10.58
C GLU A 57 2.51 12.08 -9.48
N LEU A 58 3.61 12.00 -8.74
CA LEU A 58 3.74 11.10 -7.59
C LEU A 58 2.69 11.37 -6.51
N LYS A 59 2.43 12.64 -6.20
CA LYS A 59 1.34 13.03 -5.29
C LYS A 59 -0.04 12.61 -5.81
N ALA A 60 -0.27 12.67 -7.12
CA ALA A 60 -1.53 12.20 -7.71
C ALA A 60 -1.68 10.68 -7.57
N ILE A 61 -0.59 9.91 -7.75
CA ILE A 61 -0.59 8.46 -7.53
C ILE A 61 -0.87 8.13 -6.06
N ILE A 62 -0.22 8.83 -5.13
CA ILE A 62 -0.44 8.64 -3.69
C ILE A 62 -1.88 8.97 -3.29
N ALA A 63 -2.42 10.09 -3.79
CA ALA A 63 -3.80 10.48 -3.54
C ALA A 63 -4.83 9.48 -4.10
N ALA A 64 -4.47 8.75 -5.15
CA ALA A 64 -5.28 7.67 -5.72
C ALA A 64 -5.10 6.32 -4.98
N SER A 65 -4.07 6.21 -4.15
CA SER A 65 -3.75 4.99 -3.40
C SER A 65 -4.47 4.97 -2.05
N LYS A 66 -4.47 3.80 -1.39
CA LYS A 66 -5.00 3.63 -0.03
C LYS A 66 -3.95 3.01 0.86
N GLU A 67 -3.87 3.48 2.09
CA GLU A 67 -3.09 2.78 3.11
C GLU A 67 -3.81 1.50 3.53
N VAL A 68 -3.06 0.40 3.62
CA VAL A 68 -3.57 -0.94 3.90
C VAL A 68 -2.71 -1.55 5.01
N ALA A 69 -3.34 -1.82 6.15
CA ALA A 69 -2.72 -2.57 7.23
C ALA A 69 -2.93 -4.08 7.04
N ARG A 70 -1.91 -4.88 7.32
CA ARG A 70 -1.98 -6.35 7.35
C ARG A 70 -1.23 -6.88 8.57
N LYS A 71 -1.69 -7.99 9.10
CA LYS A 71 -1.06 -8.66 10.25
C LYS A 71 0.04 -9.61 9.78
N GLU A 72 0.97 -9.90 10.68
CA GLU A 72 1.94 -10.98 10.49
C GLU A 72 1.25 -12.27 10.01
N GLY A 73 1.88 -12.98 9.07
CA GLY A 73 1.35 -14.22 8.49
C GLY A 73 0.32 -14.01 7.38
N ALA A 74 -0.17 -12.78 7.15
CA ALA A 74 -1.10 -12.51 6.06
C ALA A 74 -0.45 -12.75 4.68
N VAL A 75 -1.16 -13.44 3.79
CA VAL A 75 -0.78 -13.55 2.38
C VAL A 75 -1.17 -12.25 1.67
N LEU A 76 -0.15 -11.48 1.25
CA LEU A 76 -0.32 -10.17 0.62
C LEU A 76 -0.57 -10.29 -0.89
N ALA A 77 0.05 -11.29 -1.50
CA ALA A 77 -0.16 -11.71 -2.88
C ALA A 77 0.12 -13.21 -2.96
N LYS A 78 -0.62 -13.93 -3.80
CA LYS A 78 -0.45 -15.36 -3.99
C LYS A 78 -0.11 -15.64 -5.44
N GLU A 79 0.93 -16.44 -5.67
CA GLU A 79 1.37 -16.87 -6.99
C GLU A 79 0.22 -17.49 -7.79
N GLY A 80 0.11 -17.14 -9.07
CA GLY A 80 -0.94 -17.62 -9.97
C GLY A 80 -2.28 -16.88 -9.85
N ASP A 81 -2.57 -16.22 -8.71
CA ASP A 81 -3.81 -15.46 -8.56
C ASP A 81 -3.81 -14.22 -9.47
N LYS A 82 -4.99 -13.78 -9.90
CA LYS A 82 -5.14 -12.54 -10.67
C LYS A 82 -4.59 -11.36 -9.87
N GLY A 83 -3.68 -10.58 -10.47
CA GLY A 83 -3.15 -9.41 -9.80
C GLY A 83 -4.17 -8.28 -9.73
N ILE A 84 -4.51 -7.85 -8.51
CA ILE A 84 -5.50 -6.79 -8.27
C ILE A 84 -4.89 -5.37 -8.23
N GLY A 85 -3.56 -5.27 -8.26
CA GLY A 85 -2.86 -3.99 -8.19
C GLY A 85 -1.43 -4.07 -7.67
N PHE A 86 -0.89 -2.92 -7.35
CA PHE A 86 0.46 -2.66 -6.86
C PHE A 86 0.45 -2.34 -5.36
N PHE A 87 1.51 -2.73 -4.65
CA PHE A 87 1.72 -2.38 -3.24
C PHE A 87 3.15 -1.92 -3.01
N LEU A 88 3.30 -0.84 -2.24
CA LEU A 88 4.55 -0.32 -1.71
C LEU A 88 4.58 -0.53 -0.20
N ILE A 89 5.67 -1.06 0.34
CA ILE A 89 5.83 -1.29 1.78
C ILE A 89 6.26 0.03 2.43
N LEU A 90 5.42 0.54 3.33
CA LEU A 90 5.73 1.72 4.15
C LEU A 90 6.36 1.33 5.49
N ASP A 91 5.95 0.19 6.05
CA ASP A 91 6.48 -0.36 7.30
C ASP A 91 6.26 -1.89 7.34
N GLY A 92 7.13 -2.60 8.07
CA GLY A 92 7.10 -4.05 8.23
C GLY A 92 7.98 -4.83 7.23
N THR A 93 7.99 -6.15 7.37
CA THR A 93 8.79 -7.08 6.54
C THR A 93 7.95 -8.21 5.96
N ALA A 94 8.32 -8.69 4.78
CA ALA A 94 7.65 -9.79 4.10
C ALA A 94 8.66 -10.72 3.43
N LYS A 95 8.26 -11.98 3.24
CA LYS A 95 9.00 -12.97 2.46
C LYS A 95 8.34 -13.21 1.11
N VAL A 96 9.17 -13.44 0.11
CA VAL A 96 8.78 -13.83 -1.25
C VAL A 96 9.11 -15.30 -1.46
N SER A 97 8.15 -16.04 -2.00
CA SER A 97 8.33 -17.43 -2.40
C SER A 97 7.77 -17.69 -3.81
N ILE A 98 8.43 -18.57 -4.54
CA ILE A 98 8.04 -19.01 -5.88
C ILE A 98 8.08 -20.53 -5.89
N ASN A 99 7.01 -21.17 -6.35
CA ASN A 99 6.86 -22.63 -6.30
C ASN A 99 7.12 -23.19 -4.88
N GLY A 100 6.62 -22.48 -3.86
CA GLY A 100 6.76 -22.83 -2.45
C GLY A 100 8.18 -22.67 -1.86
N ARG A 101 9.17 -22.23 -2.65
CA ARG A 101 10.55 -22.02 -2.17
C ARG A 101 10.79 -20.56 -1.88
N ALA A 102 11.34 -20.24 -0.71
CA ALA A 102 11.75 -18.89 -0.36
C ALA A 102 12.79 -18.36 -1.36
N ARG A 103 12.66 -17.10 -1.74
CA ARG A 103 13.52 -16.43 -2.74
C ARG A 103 14.15 -15.17 -2.20
N ASN A 104 13.37 -14.33 -1.55
CA ASN A 104 13.86 -13.05 -1.05
C ASN A 104 13.04 -12.57 0.15
N ARG A 105 13.53 -11.52 0.81
CA ARG A 105 12.79 -10.72 1.80
C ARG A 105 12.58 -9.31 1.28
N MET A 106 11.58 -8.63 1.82
CA MET A 106 11.18 -7.29 1.46
C MET A 106 10.92 -6.47 2.73
N GLY A 107 11.24 -5.19 2.69
CA GLY A 107 11.01 -4.24 3.77
C GLY A 107 10.57 -2.87 3.25
N PRO A 108 10.61 -1.82 4.10
CA PRO A 108 10.19 -0.48 3.72
C PRO A 108 10.90 0.03 2.45
N GLY A 109 10.12 0.55 1.50
CA GLY A 109 10.59 1.00 0.19
C GLY A 109 10.57 -0.08 -0.89
N ASP A 110 10.52 -1.36 -0.53
CA ASP A 110 10.27 -2.43 -1.49
C ASP A 110 8.80 -2.44 -1.94
N PHE A 111 8.56 -3.03 -3.10
CA PHE A 111 7.25 -3.03 -3.74
C PHE A 111 7.00 -4.32 -4.51
N PHE A 112 5.73 -4.65 -4.75
CA PHE A 112 5.34 -5.81 -5.56
C PHE A 112 4.06 -5.54 -6.36
N GLY A 113 3.91 -6.28 -7.46
CA GLY A 113 2.71 -6.23 -8.29
C GLY A 113 2.69 -5.11 -9.32
N GLU A 114 3.86 -4.50 -9.58
CA GLU A 114 4.09 -3.50 -10.61
C GLU A 114 3.86 -4.04 -12.03
N ILE A 115 4.14 -5.33 -12.27
CA ILE A 115 3.87 -5.99 -13.55
C ILE A 115 2.36 -6.13 -13.73
N SER A 116 1.68 -6.75 -12.76
CA SER A 116 0.22 -6.94 -12.77
C SER A 116 -0.58 -5.62 -12.78
N LEU A 117 0.04 -4.51 -12.38
CA LEU A 117 -0.56 -3.18 -12.49
C LEU A 117 -0.78 -2.78 -13.97
N ILE A 118 0.05 -3.31 -14.87
CA ILE A 118 0.16 -2.94 -16.28
C ILE A 118 -0.48 -4.01 -17.17
N ASP A 119 -0.08 -5.27 -16.98
CA ASP A 119 -0.49 -6.36 -17.86
C ASP A 119 -1.74 -7.12 -17.38
N GLU A 120 -2.19 -6.82 -16.15
CA GLU A 120 -3.29 -7.52 -15.47
C GLU A 120 -3.10 -9.05 -15.39
N GLY A 121 -1.86 -9.49 -15.50
CA GLY A 121 -1.46 -10.89 -15.47
C GLY A 121 -1.50 -11.49 -14.06
N PRO A 122 -1.29 -12.81 -13.97
CA PRO A 122 -1.20 -13.49 -12.69
C PRO A 122 0.00 -13.01 -11.88
N ARG A 123 -0.06 -13.15 -10.55
CA ARG A 123 1.11 -12.91 -9.68
C ARG A 123 2.21 -13.91 -9.99
N SER A 124 3.44 -13.42 -10.13
CA SER A 124 4.63 -14.24 -10.37
C SER A 124 5.20 -14.92 -9.11
N ALA A 125 4.73 -14.51 -7.93
CA ALA A 125 5.23 -15.00 -6.65
C ALA A 125 4.19 -14.83 -5.54
N THR A 126 4.35 -15.63 -4.48
CA THR A 126 3.61 -15.46 -3.22
C THR A 126 4.41 -14.56 -2.28
N VAL A 127 3.75 -13.54 -1.73
CA VAL A 127 4.30 -12.60 -0.75
C VAL A 127 3.54 -12.78 0.55
N THR A 128 4.25 -13.07 1.64
CA THR A 128 3.66 -13.29 2.97
C THR A 128 4.29 -12.33 3.97
N ALA A 129 3.46 -11.68 4.78
CA ALA A 129 3.91 -10.81 5.87
C ALA A 129 4.70 -11.61 6.92
N GLU A 130 5.87 -11.12 7.30
CA GLU A 130 6.71 -11.65 8.39
C GLU A 130 6.64 -10.76 9.64
N SER A 131 5.98 -9.61 9.55
CA SER A 131 5.58 -8.76 10.68
C SER A 131 4.22 -8.13 10.40
N ASP A 132 3.69 -7.33 11.32
CA ASP A 132 2.65 -6.37 10.98
C ASP A 132 3.16 -5.43 9.87
N MET A 133 2.28 -5.11 8.91
CA MET A 133 2.60 -4.39 7.69
C MET A 133 1.76 -3.14 7.55
N ARG A 134 2.38 -2.08 7.04
CA ARG A 134 1.73 -0.87 6.54
C ARG A 134 2.09 -0.71 5.08
N LEU A 135 1.09 -0.74 4.21
CA LEU A 135 1.27 -0.75 2.76
C LEU A 135 0.56 0.46 2.13
N LEU A 136 1.12 1.01 1.06
CA LEU A 136 0.39 1.85 0.12
C LEU A 136 -0.08 0.98 -1.05
N GLY A 137 -1.39 0.79 -1.18
CA GLY A 137 -2.01 -0.05 -2.20
C GLY A 137 -2.68 0.76 -3.31
N LEU A 138 -2.44 0.37 -4.56
CA LEU A 138 -3.04 0.97 -5.75
C LEU A 138 -3.62 -0.11 -6.66
N THR A 139 -4.93 -0.12 -6.84
CA THR A 139 -5.58 -1.10 -7.72
C THR A 139 -5.38 -0.78 -9.19
N ALA A 140 -5.33 -1.80 -10.05
CA ALA A 140 -5.19 -1.62 -11.51
C ALA A 140 -6.31 -0.74 -12.11
N TRP A 141 -7.56 -0.88 -11.64
CA TRP A 141 -8.67 -0.06 -12.13
C TRP A 141 -8.49 1.44 -11.81
N VAL A 142 -8.15 1.78 -10.56
CA VAL A 142 -7.88 3.18 -10.17
C VAL A 142 -6.67 3.73 -10.92
N PHE A 143 -5.63 2.91 -11.08
CA PHE A 143 -4.43 3.31 -11.82
C PHE A 143 -4.73 3.62 -13.29
N ARG A 144 -5.55 2.80 -13.95
CA ARG A 144 -6.00 3.04 -15.33
C ARG A 144 -6.69 4.40 -15.48
N GLN A 145 -7.64 4.70 -14.59
CA GLN A 145 -8.34 5.99 -14.59
C GLN A 145 -7.39 7.17 -14.33
N LEU A 146 -6.39 6.99 -13.47
CA LEU A 146 -5.38 8.01 -13.20
C LEU A 146 -4.57 8.31 -14.45
N VAL A 147 -4.12 7.27 -15.16
CA VAL A 147 -3.33 7.39 -16.39
C VAL A 147 -4.13 8.00 -17.53
N GLU A 148 -5.40 7.62 -17.70
CA GLU A 148 -6.31 8.23 -18.69
C GLU A 148 -6.43 9.75 -18.48
N LYS A 149 -6.51 10.19 -17.22
CA LYS A 149 -6.57 11.62 -16.86
C LYS A 149 -5.20 12.31 -16.87
N ASN A 150 -4.11 11.55 -16.85
CA ASN A 150 -2.74 12.07 -16.80
C ASN A 150 -1.84 11.32 -17.79
N PRO A 151 -2.00 11.53 -19.12
CA PRO A 151 -1.26 10.78 -20.14
C PRO A 151 0.26 10.90 -20.06
N ALA A 152 0.76 11.97 -19.44
CA ALA A 152 2.18 12.16 -19.16
C ALA A 152 2.78 11.03 -18.29
N ILE A 153 2.01 10.51 -17.33
CA ILE A 153 2.41 9.39 -16.46
C ILE A 153 2.63 8.13 -17.32
N ALA A 154 1.65 7.77 -18.17
CA ALA A 154 1.78 6.63 -19.09
C ALA A 154 3.04 6.75 -19.97
N ARG A 155 3.24 7.90 -20.60
CA ARG A 155 4.38 8.11 -21.51
C ARG A 155 5.73 7.92 -20.81
N LYS A 156 5.85 8.39 -19.58
CA LYS A 156 7.05 8.23 -18.75
C LYS A 156 7.30 6.77 -18.40
N MET A 157 6.25 6.07 -17.98
CA MET A 157 6.31 4.64 -17.67
C MET A 157 6.70 3.80 -18.88
N LEU A 158 6.12 4.07 -20.05
CA LEU A 158 6.48 3.39 -21.30
C LEU A 158 7.96 3.59 -21.64
N ARG A 159 8.50 4.80 -21.42
CA ARG A 159 9.94 5.07 -21.60
C ARG A 159 10.78 4.22 -20.65
N THR A 160 10.45 4.23 -19.35
CA THR A 160 11.18 3.44 -18.37
C THR A 160 11.14 1.93 -18.68
N MET A 161 10.01 1.40 -19.15
CA MET A 161 9.92 0.00 -19.59
C MET A 161 10.78 -0.27 -20.83
N ALA A 162 10.74 0.61 -21.83
CA ALA A 162 11.54 0.47 -23.04
C ALA A 162 13.05 0.47 -22.73
N ASP A 163 13.50 1.35 -21.83
CA ASP A 163 14.90 1.42 -21.39
C ASP A 163 15.32 0.15 -20.65
N ARG A 164 14.43 -0.39 -19.80
CA ARG A 164 14.66 -1.68 -19.10
C ARG A 164 14.74 -2.86 -20.06
N LEU A 165 13.87 -2.92 -21.06
CA LEU A 165 13.91 -3.97 -22.08
C LEU A 165 15.24 -3.94 -22.84
N ARG A 166 15.74 -2.75 -23.20
CA ARG A 166 17.06 -2.59 -23.85
C ARG A 166 18.21 -3.04 -22.95
N ALA A 167 18.19 -2.67 -21.67
CA ALA A 167 19.21 -3.07 -20.71
C ALA A 167 19.21 -4.60 -20.43
N GLY A 168 18.04 -5.25 -20.49
CA GLY A 168 17.91 -6.70 -20.31
C GLY A 168 18.24 -7.52 -21.56
N SER A 169 18.11 -6.94 -22.76
CA SER A 169 18.41 -7.59 -24.04
C SER A 169 19.86 -7.41 -24.51
N SER A 170 20.65 -6.55 -23.87
CA SER A 170 22.10 -6.43 -24.06
C SER A 170 22.90 -7.54 -23.36
N ARG A 171 22.59 -8.81 -23.67
CA ARG A 171 23.53 -9.93 -23.46
C ARG A 171 24.24 -10.15 -24.79
N PRO A 172 25.58 -10.02 -24.89
CA PRO A 172 26.27 -10.22 -26.17
C PRO A 172 25.98 -11.65 -26.67
N GLN A 173 25.55 -11.76 -27.93
CA GLN A 173 25.48 -13.06 -28.58
C GLN A 173 26.89 -13.65 -28.62
N PRO A 174 27.09 -14.93 -28.27
CA PRO A 174 28.38 -15.57 -28.45
C PRO A 174 28.68 -15.58 -29.95
N SER A 175 29.76 -14.89 -30.34
CA SER A 175 30.37 -15.06 -31.65
C SER A 175 30.80 -16.51 -31.78
N HIS A 176 30.26 -17.21 -32.78
CA HIS A 176 30.77 -18.50 -33.24
C HIS A 176 32.17 -18.38 -33.82
#